data_AF-A0AAN6SSZ1-F1
#
_entry.id   AF-A0AAN6SSZ1-F1
#
_cell.length_a   1.000
_cell.length_b   1.000
_cell.length_c   1.000
_cell.angle_alpha   90.00
_cell.angle_beta   90.00
_cell.angle_gamma   90.00
#
_symmetry.space_group_name_H-M   'P 1'
#
loop_
_entity.id
_entity.type
_entity.pdbx_description
1 polymer ?
#
loop_
_entity_poly.entity_id
_entity_poly.type
_entity_poly.pdbx_seq_one_letter_code
_entity_poly.pdbx_strand_id
1 'polypeptide(L)' 'MARMQTDGSICIPAGKASIVGLKATAGLISRDGTIPNSYRLDTLGILARNVKDAATFTTKARTRCIWCRKPTSSKW' A
#
# COMPACT_ATOMS: atom_id res chain seq x y z
N MET A 1 1.50 2.29 -7.91
CA MET A 1 0.23 2.58 -7.21
C MET A 1 0.19 1.78 -5.91
N ALA A 2 -0.26 2.36 -4.80
CA ALA A 2 -0.43 1.64 -3.54
C ALA A 2 -1.87 1.12 -3.38
N ARG A 3 -2.06 -0.07 -2.80
CA ARG A 3 -3.36 -0.67 -2.52
C ARG A 3 -3.35 -1.45 -1.20
N MET A 4 -4.53 -1.63 -0.61
CA MET A 4 -4.75 -2.48 0.57
C MET A 4 -4.89 -3.94 0.14
N GLN A 5 -4.27 -4.86 0.88
CA GLN A 5 -4.44 -6.30 0.75
C GLN A 5 -4.80 -6.89 2.10
N THR A 6 -5.96 -7.52 2.15
CA THR A 6 -6.36 -8.43 3.23
C THR A 6 -6.08 -9.86 2.82
N ASP A 7 -6.56 -10.22 1.63
CA ASP A 7 -6.42 -11.55 1.04
C ASP A 7 -6.29 -11.42 -0.49
N GLY A 8 -5.08 -11.62 -1.00
CA GLY A 8 -4.78 -11.64 -2.43
C GLY A 8 -5.09 -10.38 -3.26
N SER A 9 -5.59 -9.29 -2.67
CA SER A 9 -6.13 -8.11 -3.38
C SER A 9 -5.10 -7.31 -4.20
N ILE A 10 -3.81 -7.58 -4.04
CA ILE A 10 -2.70 -7.02 -4.83
C ILE A 10 -2.11 -8.10 -5.74
N CYS A 11 -1.88 -9.31 -5.23
CA CYS A 11 -1.27 -10.39 -6.02
C CYS A 11 -2.17 -10.89 -7.16
N ILE A 12 -3.48 -11.03 -6.91
CA ILE A 12 -4.46 -11.50 -7.90
C ILE A 12 -4.57 -10.54 -9.09
N PRO A 13 -4.83 -9.23 -8.92
CA PRO A 13 -4.86 -8.31 -10.06
C PRO A 13 -3.48 -8.12 -10.70
N ALA A 14 -2.39 -8.27 -9.95
CA ALA A 14 -1.04 -8.20 -10.52
C ALA A 14 -0.78 -9.36 -11.50
N GLY A 15 -1.14 -10.59 -11.13
CA GLY A 15 -1.06 -11.75 -12.01
C GLY A 15 -1.97 -11.63 -13.23
N LYS A 16 -3.19 -11.12 -13.06
CA LYS A 16 -4.15 -10.91 -14.17
C LYS A 16 -3.71 -9.82 -15.14
N ALA A 17 -3.02 -8.79 -14.67
CA ALA A 17 -2.59 -7.65 -15.49
C ALA A 17 -1.13 -7.73 -15.94
N SER A 18 -0.43 -8.84 -15.68
CA SER A 18 1.00 -9.03 -15.99
C SER A 18 1.89 -7.88 -15.47
N ILE A 19 1.64 -7.45 -14.23
CA ILE A 19 2.41 -6.42 -13.54
C ILE A 19 2.99 -6.96 -12.22
N VAL A 20 3.94 -6.23 -11.65
CA VAL A 20 4.56 -6.58 -10.37
C VAL A 20 3.63 -6.15 -9.23
N GLY A 21 3.19 -7.11 -8.43
CA GLY A 21 2.46 -6.90 -7.18
C GLY A 21 3.31 -7.25 -5.97
N LEU A 22 3.77 -6.23 -5.25
CA LEU A 22 4.55 -6.40 -4.03
C LEU A 22 3.68 -6.20 -2.80
N LYS A 23 3.44 -7.28 -2.05
CA LYS A 23 2.85 -7.23 -0.71
C LYS A 23 3.94 -6.86 0.30
N ALA A 24 3.81 -5.71 0.96
CA ALA A 24 4.78 -5.32 1.97
C ALA A 24 4.69 -6.23 3.22
N THR A 25 5.68 -6.11 4.10
CA THR A 25 5.60 -6.66 5.46
C THR A 25 4.50 -5.93 6.22
N ALA A 26 3.71 -6.65 7.01
CA ALA A 26 2.66 -6.05 7.83
C ALA A 26 3.26 -4.97 8.74
N GLY A 27 2.67 -3.77 8.73
CA GLY A 27 3.18 -2.61 9.50
C GLY A 27 4.36 -1.86 8.88
N LEU A 28 4.94 -2.31 7.75
CA LEU A 28 6.06 -1.61 7.10
C LEU A 28 5.65 -0.26 6.47
N ILE A 29 4.43 -0.20 5.95
CA ILE A 29 3.84 1.00 5.37
C ILE A 29 2.65 1.39 6.25
N SER A 30 2.57 2.65 6.65
CA SER A 30 1.47 3.13 7.47
C SER A 30 0.14 3.05 6.73
N ARG A 31 -0.89 2.54 7.42
CA ARG A 31 -2.26 2.38 6.92
C ARG A 31 -3.16 3.59 7.26
N ASP A 32 -2.57 4.61 7.86
CA ASP A 32 -3.27 5.81 8.29
C ASP A 32 -3.98 6.51 7.12
N GLY A 33 -5.26 6.86 7.33
CA GLY A 33 -6.11 7.45 6.29
C GLY A 33 -6.73 6.45 5.28
N THR A 34 -6.58 5.14 5.49
CA THR A 34 -7.26 4.10 4.68
C THR A 34 -8.42 3.50 5.46
N ILE A 35 -9.55 3.24 4.80
CA ILE A 35 -10.67 2.50 5.39
C ILE A 35 -10.22 1.04 5.60
N PRO A 36 -10.19 0.53 6.83
CA PRO A 36 -9.76 -0.84 7.09
C PRO A 36 -10.86 -1.83 6.66
N ASN A 37 -10.44 -2.91 6.01
CA ASN A 37 -11.25 -4.08 5.76
C ASN A 37 -11.08 -5.12 6.90
N SER A 38 -9.85 -5.26 7.41
CA SER A 38 -9.50 -6.07 8.59
C SER A 38 -8.32 -5.48 9.34
N TYR A 39 -8.54 -5.10 10.61
CA TYR A 39 -7.50 -4.49 11.45
C TYR A 39 -6.23 -5.33 11.59
N ARG A 40 -6.36 -6.66 11.57
CA ARG A 40 -5.26 -7.60 11.78
C ARG A 40 -4.54 -8.02 10.50
N LEU A 41 -5.27 -8.16 9.40
CA LEU A 41 -4.74 -8.75 8.17
C LEU A 41 -4.38 -7.69 7.12
N ASP A 42 -4.94 -6.49 7.23
CA ASP A 42 -4.70 -5.46 6.23
C ASP A 42 -3.25 -5.02 6.19
N THR A 43 -2.69 -5.11 4.99
CA THR A 43 -1.34 -4.66 4.66
C THR A 43 -1.38 -3.84 3.38
N LEU A 44 -0.61 -2.77 3.31
CA LEU A 44 -0.44 -2.03 2.05
C LEU A 44 0.60 -2.70 1.16
N GLY A 45 0.41 -2.63 -0.15
CA GLY A 45 1.40 -3.08 -1.13
C GLY A 45 1.41 -2.22 -2.39
N ILE A 46 2.43 -2.42 -3.21
CA ILE A 46 2.70 -1.63 -4.41
C ILE A 46 2.42 -2.47 -5.66
N LEU A 47 1.65 -1.89 -6.58
CA LEU A 47 1.51 -2.32 -7.97
C LEU A 47 2.40 -1.44 -8.85
N ALA A 48 3.30 -2.05 -9.62
CA ALA A 48 4.19 -1.35 -10.55
C ALA A 48 4.47 -2.22 -11.79
N ARG A 49 4.93 -1.60 -12.89
CA ARG A 49 5.34 -2.34 -14.10
C ARG A 49 6.71 -3.00 -13.93
N ASN A 50 7.58 -2.42 -13.11
CA ASN A 50 8.95 -2.89 -12.90
C ASN A 50 9.22 -3.19 -11.43
N VAL A 51 10.09 -4.16 -11.17
CA VAL A 51 10.52 -4.53 -9.81
C VAL A 51 11.28 -3.37 -9.15
N LYS A 52 12.14 -2.67 -9.91
CA LYS A 52 12.89 -1.50 -9.41
C LYS A 52 11.97 -0.39 -8.92
N ASP A 53 10.88 -0.12 -9.64
CA ASP A 53 9.90 0.88 -9.24
C ASP A 53 9.17 0.43 -7.97
N ALA A 54 8.73 -0.84 -7.91
CA ALA A 54 8.09 -1.39 -6.72
C ALA A 54 8.98 -1.27 -5.47
N ALA A 55 10.27 -1.60 -5.57
CA ALA A 55 11.23 -1.47 -4.48
C ALA A 55 11.47 -0.01 -4.07
N THR A 56 11.59 0.89 -5.06
CA THR A 56 11.81 2.32 -4.82
C THR A 56 10.60 2.94 -4.10
N PHE A 57 9.38 2.64 -4.56
CA PHE A 57 8.16 3.14 -3.92
C PHE A 57 7.99 2.59 -2.50
N THR A 58 8.27 1.30 -2.30
CA THR A 58 8.20 0.69 -0.96
C THR A 58 9.18 1.34 0.00
N THR A 59 10.42 1.57 -0.45
CA THR A 59 11.46 2.21 0.36
C THR A 59 11.08 3.65 0.72
N LYS A 60 10.49 4.40 -0.23
CA LYS A 60 9.98 5.77 0.03
C LYS A 60 8.76 5.79 0.94
N ALA A 61 7.89 4.78 0.84
CA ALA A 61 6.67 4.68 1.63
C ALA A 61 6.92 4.24 3.09
N ARG A 62 8.10 3.67 3.40
CA ARG A 62 8.50 3.33 4.78
C ARG A 62 8.56 4.56 5.69
N THR A 63 8.99 5.70 5.16
CA THR A 63 9.44 6.83 6.00
C THR A 63 8.36 7.86 6.26
N ARG A 64 7.20 7.82 5.58
CA ARG A 64 6.18 8.87 5.71
C ARG A 64 4.76 8.36 5.47
N CYS A 65 3.87 8.61 6.45
CA CYS A 65 2.44 8.75 6.18
C CYS A 65 2.28 9.83 5.09
N ILE A 66 1.81 9.43 3.90
CA ILE A 66 1.34 10.36 2.85
C ILE A 66 0.30 11.34 3.42
N TRP A 67 -0.47 10.89 4.40
CA TRP A 67 -1.55 11.66 5.02
C TRP A 67 -1.08 12.72 6.03
N CYS A 68 0.10 12.55 6.66
CA CYS A 68 0.63 13.47 7.69
C CYS A 68 1.15 14.82 7.13
N ARG A 69 0.74 15.20 5.91
CA ARG A 69 0.96 16.54 5.32
C ARG A 69 -0.32 17.31 5.01
N LYS A 70 -1.52 16.75 5.26
CA LYS A 70 -2.73 17.56 5.25
C LYS A 70 -2.73 18.40 6.55
N PRO A 71 -2.81 19.74 6.50
CA PRO A 71 -3.18 20.48 7.70
C PRO A 71 -4.51 19.91 8.19
N THR A 72 -4.60 19.65 9.48
CA THR A 72 -5.80 19.15 10.17
C THR A 72 -6.97 20.09 9.92
N SER A 73 -7.77 19.79 8.90
CA SER A 73 -9.15 20.24 8.69
C SER A 73 -9.72 19.26 7.66
N SER A 74 -10.76 18.48 7.89
CA SER A 74 -11.94 18.67 8.72
C SER A 74 -12.56 17.29 8.98
N LYS A 75 -13.38 17.22 10.02
CA LYS A 75 -14.27 16.09 10.32
C LYS A 75 -15.20 15.79 9.13
N TRP A 76 -15.69 14.55 9.11
CA TRP A 76 -16.67 13.90 8.22
C TRP A 76 -16.09 13.25 6.97
#